data_AF-A0A0H2UQZ3-F1
#
_entry.id   AF-A0A0H2UQZ3-F1
#
_cell.length_a   1.000
_cell.length_b   1.000
_cell.length_c   1.000
_cell.angle_alpha   90.00
_cell.angle_beta   90.00
_cell.angle_gamma   90.00
#
_symmetry.space_group_name_H-M   'P 1'
#
loop_
_entity.id
_entity.type
_entity.pdbx_description
1 polymer ?
#
loop_
_entity_poly.entity_id
_entity_poly.type
_entity_poly.pdbx_seq_one_letter_code
_entity_poly.pdbx_strand_id
1 'polypeptide(L)'
;MKVEPRCDVLSRMSHFFIRILIMELQELVERSWAIRQAYHELEVKHHDSKWTVEEDLLALSNDIGNFQRLVMTKQGRYYDETPYTLEQKLSENIWWLLELSQRLDIDILTEMENFLSDKEKQLNVRTWK
;
A
#
# COMPACT_ATOMS: atom_id res chain seq x y z
N MET A 1 10.46 37.96 -29.05
CA MET A 1 10.37 36.58 -28.49
C MET A 1 10.52 36.70 -26.99
N LYS A 2 9.43 36.56 -26.20
CA LYS A 2 9.52 36.61 -24.74
C LYS A 2 10.13 35.31 -24.26
N VAL A 3 11.32 35.39 -23.68
CA VAL A 3 12.00 34.25 -23.05
C VAL A 3 11.32 34.03 -21.70
N GLU A 4 10.64 32.90 -21.55
CA GLU A 4 10.08 32.48 -20.26
C GLU A 4 11.24 32.29 -19.25
N PRO A 5 11.12 32.78 -18.01
CA PRO A 5 12.17 32.64 -17.03
C PRO A 5 12.34 31.16 -16.65
N ARG A 6 13.57 30.64 -16.84
CA ARG A 6 14.02 29.25 -16.59
C ARG A 6 13.62 28.68 -15.21
N CYS A 7 13.27 29.53 -14.24
CA CYS A 7 12.81 29.15 -12.90
C CYS A 7 11.38 28.56 -12.88
N ASP A 8 10.48 29.02 -13.75
CA ASP A 8 9.07 28.63 -13.79
C ASP A 8 8.90 27.22 -14.40
N VAL A 9 9.75 26.86 -15.37
CA VAL A 9 9.76 25.55 -16.02
C VAL A 9 10.21 24.44 -15.05
N LEU A 10 11.25 24.67 -14.25
CA LEU A 10 11.73 23.68 -13.26
C LEU A 10 10.73 23.46 -12.13
N SER A 11 10.04 24.52 -11.67
CA SER A 11 8.97 24.40 -10.68
C SER A 11 7.76 23.65 -11.24
N ARG A 12 7.32 23.96 -12.47
CA ARG A 12 6.23 23.24 -13.15
C ARG A 12 6.56 21.78 -13.44
N MET A 13 7.81 21.47 -13.82
CA MET A 13 8.26 20.09 -13.99
C MET A 13 8.24 19.34 -12.66
N SER A 14 8.71 19.94 -11.57
CA SER A 14 8.65 19.32 -10.23
C SER A 14 7.22 19.07 -9.78
N HIS A 15 6.30 20.04 -9.94
CA HIS A 15 4.87 19.84 -9.66
C HIS A 15 4.22 18.77 -10.55
N PHE A 16 4.64 18.67 -11.81
CA PHE A 16 4.17 17.66 -12.75
C PHE A 16 4.65 16.25 -12.37
N PHE A 17 5.93 16.09 -11.99
CA PHE A 17 6.48 14.82 -11.52
C PHE A 17 5.89 14.40 -10.16
N ILE A 18 5.69 15.33 -9.24
CA ILE A 18 5.00 15.05 -7.96
C ILE A 18 3.56 14.64 -8.21
N ARG A 19 2.85 15.29 -9.14
CA ARG A 19 1.51 14.86 -9.57
C ARG A 19 1.50 13.47 -10.19
N ILE A 20 2.50 13.10 -10.98
CA ILE A 20 2.61 11.75 -11.55
C ILE A 20 2.80 10.71 -10.45
N LEU A 21 3.67 10.95 -9.48
CA LEU A 21 3.93 9.99 -8.39
C LEU A 21 2.72 9.83 -7.45
N ILE A 22 2.01 10.92 -7.13
CA ILE A 22 0.76 10.88 -6.36
C ILE A 22 -0.32 10.10 -7.13
N MET A 23 -0.35 10.25 -8.47
CA MET A 23 -1.27 9.52 -9.34
C MET A 23 -0.97 8.01 -9.36
N GLU A 24 0.29 7.59 -9.25
CA GLU A 24 0.66 6.17 -9.16
C GLU A 24 0.18 5.51 -7.86
N LEU A 25 0.27 6.21 -6.71
CA LEU A 25 -0.17 5.65 -5.43
C LEU A 25 -1.70 5.58 -5.32
N GLN A 26 -2.40 6.60 -5.83
CA GLN A 26 -3.85 6.57 -5.94
C GLN A 26 -4.31 5.41 -6.83
N GLU A 27 -3.65 5.17 -7.97
CA GLU A 27 -3.96 4.05 -8.85
C GLU A 27 -3.78 2.69 -8.12
N LEU A 28 -2.74 2.55 -7.30
CA LEU A 28 -2.53 1.34 -6.50
C LEU A 28 -3.68 1.10 -5.51
N VAL A 29 -4.17 2.14 -4.83
CA VAL A 29 -5.32 2.03 -3.92
C VAL A 29 -6.57 1.61 -4.68
N GLU A 30 -6.88 2.27 -5.80
CA GLU A 30 -8.07 1.99 -6.60
C GLU A 30 -8.06 0.57 -7.17
N ARG A 31 -6.92 0.11 -7.69
CA ARG A 31 -6.75 -1.26 -8.19
C ARG A 31 -6.89 -2.29 -7.08
N SER A 32 -6.35 -2.00 -5.90
CA SER A 32 -6.45 -2.88 -4.72
C SER A 32 -7.91 -3.10 -4.33
N TRP A 33 -8.67 -2.00 -4.27
CA TRP A 33 -10.09 -2.04 -3.93
C TRP A 33 -10.91 -2.78 -5.00
N ALA A 34 -10.67 -2.52 -6.29
CA ALA A 34 -11.35 -3.22 -7.37
C ALA A 34 -11.16 -4.75 -7.29
N ILE A 35 -9.95 -5.20 -6.94
CA ILE A 35 -9.66 -6.63 -6.72
C ILE A 35 -10.45 -7.17 -5.52
N ARG A 36 -10.54 -6.45 -4.40
CA ARG A 36 -11.32 -6.92 -3.26
C ARG A 36 -12.81 -7.02 -3.60
N GLN A 37 -13.36 -6.07 -4.36
CA GLN A 37 -14.76 -6.17 -4.80
C GLN A 37 -15.00 -7.42 -5.66
N ALA A 38 -14.06 -7.78 -6.55
CA ALA A 38 -14.15 -9.05 -7.28
C ALA A 38 -14.12 -10.28 -6.34
N TYR A 39 -13.31 -10.26 -5.28
CA TYR A 39 -13.35 -11.32 -4.26
C TYR A 39 -14.68 -11.35 -3.48
N HIS A 40 -15.26 -10.20 -3.13
CA HIS A 40 -16.57 -10.14 -2.50
C HIS A 40 -17.67 -10.77 -3.39
N GLU A 41 -17.59 -10.57 -4.71
CA GLU A 41 -18.51 -11.22 -5.66
C GLU A 41 -18.36 -12.74 -5.64
N LEU A 42 -17.12 -13.25 -5.52
CA LEU A 42 -16.86 -14.69 -5.37
C LEU A 42 -17.38 -15.23 -4.04
N GLU A 43 -17.19 -14.50 -2.94
CA GLU A 43 -17.67 -14.89 -1.62
C GLU A 43 -19.20 -14.98 -1.59
N VAL A 44 -19.91 -13.98 -2.12
CA VAL A 44 -21.37 -14.02 -2.24
C VAL A 44 -21.80 -15.20 -3.11
N LYS A 45 -21.11 -15.44 -4.23
CA LYS A 45 -21.42 -16.55 -5.12
C LYS A 45 -21.24 -17.93 -4.48
N HIS A 46 -20.26 -18.09 -3.59
CA HIS A 46 -19.87 -19.39 -3.05
C HIS A 46 -20.36 -19.63 -1.60
N HIS A 47 -20.65 -18.56 -0.87
CA HIS A 47 -20.91 -18.59 0.58
C HIS A 47 -22.10 -17.72 1.00
N ASP A 48 -22.83 -17.10 0.06
CA ASP A 48 -24.01 -16.25 0.29
C ASP A 48 -23.77 -15.01 1.18
N SER A 49 -22.52 -14.72 1.52
CA SER A 49 -22.14 -13.55 2.31
C SER A 49 -20.74 -13.08 1.92
N LYS A 50 -20.48 -11.78 2.11
CA LYS A 50 -19.13 -11.21 2.07
C LYS A 50 -18.43 -11.50 3.39
N TRP A 51 -17.11 -11.61 3.36
CA TRP A 51 -16.30 -11.63 4.58
C TRP A 51 -16.48 -10.33 5.35
N THR A 52 -16.52 -10.47 6.67
CA THR A 52 -16.51 -9.39 7.65
C THR A 52 -15.14 -8.70 7.67
N VAL A 53 -15.06 -7.53 8.34
CA VAL A 53 -13.78 -6.81 8.49
C VAL A 53 -12.82 -7.65 9.33
N GLU A 54 -13.34 -8.38 10.31
CA GLU A 54 -12.60 -9.30 11.17
C GLU A 54 -12.00 -10.47 10.39
N GLU A 55 -12.72 -11.00 9.40
CA GLU A 55 -12.21 -12.05 8.51
C GLU A 55 -11.11 -11.54 7.56
N ASP A 56 -11.24 -10.32 7.03
CA ASP A 56 -10.15 -9.70 6.26
C ASP A 56 -8.91 -9.43 7.13
N LEU A 57 -9.11 -8.99 8.38
CA LEU A 57 -8.02 -8.83 9.35
C LEU A 57 -7.34 -10.17 9.71
N LEU A 58 -8.13 -11.25 9.80
CA LEU A 58 -7.61 -12.59 9.99
C LEU A 58 -6.78 -13.04 8.78
N ALA A 59 -7.22 -12.74 7.57
CA ALA A 59 -6.48 -13.04 6.34
C ALA A 59 -5.14 -12.30 6.28
N LEU A 60 -5.12 -11.01 6.63
CA LEU A 60 -3.87 -10.25 6.84
C LEU A 60 -2.96 -10.96 7.84
N SER A 61 -3.48 -11.38 8.99
CA SER A 61 -2.68 -12.02 10.03
C SER A 61 -2.03 -13.33 9.55
N ASN A 62 -2.75 -14.11 8.74
CA ASN A 62 -2.21 -15.31 8.11
C ASN A 62 -1.09 -14.98 7.12
N ASP A 63 -1.25 -13.95 6.30
CA ASP A 63 -0.22 -13.53 5.34
C ASP A 63 1.00 -12.87 6.00
N ILE A 64 0.83 -12.22 7.16
CA ILE A 64 1.95 -11.81 8.02
C ILE A 64 2.75 -13.04 8.45
N GLY A 65 2.08 -14.10 8.91
CA GLY A 65 2.74 -15.35 9.31
C GLY A 65 3.48 -16.04 8.16
N ASN A 66 2.91 -16.04 6.96
CA ASN A 66 3.57 -16.52 5.74
C ASN A 66 4.82 -15.69 5.43
N PHE A 67 4.69 -14.36 5.44
CA PHE A 67 5.80 -13.44 5.20
C PHE A 67 6.93 -13.63 6.22
N GLN A 68 6.61 -13.80 7.51
CA GLN A 68 7.59 -14.05 8.56
C GLN A 68 8.43 -15.32 8.30
N ARG A 69 7.79 -16.43 7.89
CA ARG A 69 8.48 -17.68 7.54
C ARG A 69 9.44 -17.47 6.38
N LEU A 70 8.99 -16.81 5.32
CA LEU A 70 9.81 -16.51 4.15
C LEU A 70 11.00 -15.58 4.47
N VAL A 71 10.82 -14.60 5.37
CA VAL A 71 11.92 -13.76 5.87
C VAL A 71 12.94 -14.62 6.60
N MET A 72 12.49 -15.51 7.50
CA MET A 72 13.39 -16.40 8.24
C MET A 72 14.14 -17.36 7.30
N THR A 73 13.50 -17.81 6.23
CA THR A 73 14.14 -18.60 5.18
C THR A 73 15.18 -17.81 4.40
N LYS A 74 14.87 -16.56 4.01
CA LYS A 74 15.86 -15.67 3.37
C LYS A 74 17.06 -15.38 4.27
N GLN A 75 16.87 -15.37 5.60
CA GLN A 75 17.94 -15.21 6.59
C GLN A 75 18.67 -16.51 6.94
N GLY A 76 18.31 -17.65 6.34
CA GLY A 76 18.92 -18.95 6.61
C GLY A 76 18.63 -19.49 8.02
N ARG A 77 17.53 -19.04 8.65
CA ARG A 77 17.14 -19.41 10.02
C ARG A 77 15.95 -20.37 10.08
N TYR A 78 15.32 -20.63 8.95
CA TYR A 78 14.16 -21.50 8.82
C TYR A 78 14.14 -22.12 7.42
N TYR A 79 13.59 -23.32 7.30
CA TYR A 79 13.32 -23.93 6.00
C TYR A 79 11.81 -23.92 5.80
N ASP A 80 11.35 -23.11 4.83
CA ASP A 80 9.95 -22.98 4.47
C ASP A 80 9.69 -23.73 3.16
N GLU A 81 8.67 -24.58 3.15
CA GLU A 81 8.20 -25.34 1.98
C GLU A 81 6.94 -24.72 1.38
N THR A 82 6.51 -23.53 1.84
CA THR A 82 5.36 -22.87 1.24
C THR A 82 5.60 -22.57 -0.25
N PRO A 83 4.57 -22.65 -1.09
CA PRO A 83 4.69 -22.36 -2.53
C PRO A 83 4.80 -20.86 -2.83
N TYR A 84 4.92 -20.02 -1.81
CA TYR A 84 4.87 -18.57 -1.92
C TYR A 84 6.27 -17.97 -2.07
N THR A 85 6.36 -16.81 -2.72
CA THR A 85 7.60 -16.02 -2.73
C THR A 85 7.54 -14.90 -1.70
N LEU A 86 8.72 -14.46 -1.25
CA LEU A 86 8.83 -13.36 -0.28
C LEU A 86 8.22 -12.07 -0.83
N GLU A 87 8.48 -11.77 -2.10
CA GLU A 87 8.00 -10.59 -2.81
C GLU A 87 6.47 -10.61 -2.95
N GLN A 88 5.90 -11.77 -3.29
CA GLN A 88 4.44 -11.92 -3.38
C GLN A 88 3.79 -11.68 -2.02
N LYS A 89 4.27 -12.33 -0.95
CA LYS A 89 3.65 -12.18 0.36
C LYS A 89 3.86 -10.80 0.96
N LEU A 90 4.99 -10.13 0.70
CA LEU A 90 5.15 -8.73 1.04
C LEU A 90 4.10 -7.85 0.35
N SER A 91 3.86 -8.08 -0.94
CA SER A 91 2.87 -7.34 -1.72
C SER A 91 1.44 -7.60 -1.24
N GLU A 92 1.08 -8.84 -0.91
CA GLU A 92 -0.23 -9.20 -0.39
C GLU A 92 -0.49 -8.59 1.01
N ASN A 93 0.53 -8.50 1.85
CA ASN A 93 0.41 -7.78 3.12
C ASN A 93 0.11 -6.30 2.91
N ILE A 94 0.75 -5.65 1.93
CA ILE A 94 0.45 -4.25 1.58
C ILE A 94 -0.97 -4.14 1.03
N TRP A 95 -1.39 -5.05 0.13
CA TRP A 95 -2.75 -5.06 -0.41
C TRP A 95 -3.82 -5.18 0.68
N TRP A 96 -3.62 -6.07 1.66
CA TRP A 96 -4.53 -6.18 2.80
C TRP A 96 -4.62 -4.91 3.64
N LEU A 97 -3.50 -4.21 3.86
CA LEU A 97 -3.51 -2.92 4.58
C LEU A 97 -4.29 -1.85 3.80
N LEU A 98 -4.13 -1.79 2.48
CA LEU A 98 -4.88 -0.87 1.61
C LEU A 98 -6.38 -1.19 1.57
N GLU A 99 -6.75 -2.46 1.55
CA GLU A 99 -8.16 -2.82 1.61
C GLU A 99 -8.76 -2.53 2.99
N LEU A 100 -8.07 -2.91 4.06
CA LEU A 100 -8.55 -2.67 5.41
C LEU A 100 -8.72 -1.18 5.69
N SER A 101 -7.86 -0.30 5.17
CA SER A 101 -8.08 1.13 5.30
C SER A 101 -9.40 1.57 4.64
N GLN A 102 -9.70 1.06 3.44
CA GLN A 102 -10.98 1.33 2.79
C GLN A 102 -12.17 0.80 3.60
N ARG A 103 -12.08 -0.43 4.13
CA ARG A 103 -13.15 -1.06 4.92
C ARG A 103 -13.38 -0.42 6.28
N LEU A 104 -12.40 0.33 6.79
CA LEU A 104 -12.44 1.05 8.05
C LEU A 104 -12.70 2.55 7.87
N ASP A 105 -13.05 2.99 6.66
CA ASP A 105 -13.28 4.40 6.30
C ASP A 105 -12.06 5.31 6.58
N ILE A 106 -10.85 4.79 6.33
CA ILE A 106 -9.58 5.48 6.52
C ILE A 106 -9.02 5.93 5.16
N ASP A 107 -8.83 7.24 5.00
CA ASP A 107 -8.04 7.81 3.90
C ASP A 107 -6.55 7.57 4.15
N ILE A 108 -6.06 6.43 3.67
CA ILE A 108 -4.69 5.98 3.90
C ILE A 108 -3.64 6.92 3.31
N LEU A 109 -3.95 7.66 2.24
CA LEU A 109 -3.00 8.59 1.64
C LEU A 109 -2.78 9.79 2.57
N THR A 110 -3.87 10.36 3.07
CA THR A 110 -3.83 11.45 4.04
C THR A 110 -3.17 11.01 5.35
N GLU A 111 -3.52 9.83 5.87
CA GLU A 111 -2.94 9.33 7.13
C GLU A 111 -1.45 8.99 7.01
N MET A 112 -0.99 8.49 5.86
CA MET A 112 0.44 8.26 5.63
C MET A 112 1.22 9.58 5.55
N GLU A 113 0.69 10.60 4.88
CA GLU A 113 1.30 11.94 4.83
C GLU A 113 1.42 12.55 6.23
N ASN A 114 0.34 12.46 7.02
CA ASN A 114 0.31 12.93 8.41
C ASN A 114 1.34 12.18 9.27
N PHE A 115 1.35 10.85 9.20
CA PHE A 115 2.28 10.01 9.95
C PHE A 115 3.74 10.34 9.64
N LEU A 116 4.09 10.47 8.36
CA LEU A 116 5.45 10.79 7.93
C LEU A 116 5.86 12.19 8.39
N SER A 117 5.00 13.20 8.18
CA SER A 117 5.23 14.59 8.62
C SER A 117 5.49 14.68 10.14
N ASP A 118 4.70 13.96 10.93
CA ASP A 118 4.87 13.90 12.38
C ASP A 118 6.19 13.24 12.79
N LYS A 119 6.58 12.15 12.13
CA LYS A 119 7.86 11.47 12.39
C LYS A 119 9.06 12.32 11.99
N GLU A 120 8.99 12.99 10.86
CA GLU A 120 10.04 13.89 10.39
C GLU A 120 10.28 15.02 11.39
N LYS A 121 9.20 15.65 11.85
CA LYS A 121 9.25 16.68 12.90
C LYS A 121 9.79 16.12 14.22
N GLN A 122 9.31 14.95 14.66
CA GLN A 122 9.74 14.31 15.91
C GLN A 122 11.23 13.97 15.91
N LEU A 123 11.76 13.52 14.77
CA LEU A 123 13.13 13.04 14.63
C LEU A 123 14.07 14.09 14.04
N ASN A 124 13.58 15.31 13.78
CA ASN A 124 14.32 16.38 13.10
C ASN A 124 14.95 15.90 11.77
N VAL A 125 14.23 15.05 11.05
CA VAL A 125 14.60 14.61 9.71
C VAL A 125 14.17 15.71 8.74
N ARG A 126 15.11 16.14 7.89
CA ARG A 126 14.81 17.09 6.80
C ARG A 126 14.71 16.31 5.50
N THR A 127 13.51 15.88 5.18
CA THR A 127 13.16 15.29 3.89
C THR A 127 12.49 16.36 3.04
N TRP A 128 12.99 16.50 1.81
CA TRP A 128 12.50 17.36 0.71
C TRP A 128 12.16 18.83 1.06
N LYS A 129 13.02 19.76 0.60
CA LYS A 129 12.66 21.17 0.34
C LYS A 129 12.03 21.30 -1.03
#